data_AF-A0A1S3HDL0-F1
#
_entry.id   AF-A0A1S3HDL0-F1
#
_cell.length_a   1.000
_cell.length_b   1.000
_cell.length_c   1.000
_cell.angle_alpha   90.00
_cell.angle_beta   90.00
_cell.angle_gamma   90.00
#
_symmetry.space_group_name_H-M   'P 1'
#
loop_
_entity.id
_entity.type
_entity.pdbx_description
1 polymer ?
#
loop_
_entity_poly.entity_id
_entity_poly.type
_entity_poly.pdbx_seq_one_letter_code
_entity_poly.pdbx_strand_id
1 'polypeptide(L)'
;MAKLLKAIADGLVKQVKIPVQGIQMLGKTVQANGGFFNGGLTRTVVQLYRMDNVKYGFFVGEDKYGNKYWQNDFYFFGSNRWVEYSPQVGMRIDASQIPAEWHRWLHYVTDIPPSEEPPVQHRWMADHEQNPTGTGSRYIPYSTTREKIEPWDPTQSKKQLESKR
;
A
#
# COMPACT_ATOMS: atom_id res chain seq x y z
N MET A 1 3.77 18.02 52.65
CA MET A 1 4.09 18.64 51.34
C MET A 1 3.18 18.15 50.21
N ALA A 2 3.01 16.85 49.98
CA ALA A 2 2.16 16.33 48.87
C ALA A 2 0.67 16.75 48.95
N LYS A 3 0.09 16.84 50.16
CA LYS A 3 -1.29 17.32 50.35
C LYS A 3 -1.46 18.82 50.05
N LEU A 4 -0.40 19.60 50.21
CA LEU A 4 -0.43 21.05 50.00
C LEU A 4 -0.35 21.40 48.51
N LEU A 5 0.49 20.68 47.75
CA LEU A 5 0.59 20.85 46.30
C LEU A 5 -0.70 20.45 45.58
N LYS A 6 -1.39 19.41 46.05
CA LYS A 6 -2.68 18.98 45.50
C LYS A 6 -3.77 20.06 45.70
N ALA A 7 -3.82 20.68 46.87
CA ALA A 7 -4.77 21.74 47.16
C ALA A 7 -4.52 23.02 46.32
N ILE A 8 -3.26 23.34 46.03
CA ILE A 8 -2.90 24.47 45.17
C ILE A 8 -3.28 24.19 43.71
N ALA A 9 -3.01 22.97 43.22
CA ALA A 9 -3.42 22.56 41.87
C ALA A 9 -4.95 22.56 41.70
N ASP A 10 -5.68 22.00 42.68
CA ASP A 10 -7.15 21.95 42.66
C ASP A 10 -7.77 23.36 42.81
N GLY A 11 -7.10 24.29 43.49
CA GLY A 11 -7.52 25.69 43.64
C GLY A 11 -7.35 26.51 42.36
N LEU A 12 -6.27 26.30 41.61
CA LEU A 12 -6.02 26.95 40.32
C LEU A 12 -7.02 26.52 39.24
N VAL A 13 -7.44 25.24 39.25
CA VAL A 13 -8.44 24.71 38.31
C VAL A 13 -9.82 25.33 38.52
N LYS A 14 -10.17 25.78 39.73
CA LYS A 14 -11.47 26.41 40.03
C LYS A 14 -11.61 27.87 39.58
N GLN A 15 -10.50 28.56 39.32
CA GLN A 15 -10.50 29.98 38.89
C GLN A 15 -10.72 30.15 37.38
N VAL A 16 -10.44 29.11 36.58
CA VAL A 16 -10.65 29.13 35.13
C VAL A 16 -11.85 28.27 34.80
N LYS A 17 -12.97 28.89 34.44
CA LYS A 17 -14.23 28.23 34.07
C LYS A 17 -14.10 27.57 32.68
N ILE A 18 -13.18 26.63 32.53
CA ILE A 18 -13.03 25.81 31.32
C ILE A 18 -14.19 24.81 31.35
N PRO A 19 -15.05 24.74 30.32
CA PRO A 19 -16.12 23.75 30.28
C PRO A 19 -15.50 22.35 30.40
N VAL A 20 -15.92 21.59 31.40
CA VAL A 20 -15.43 20.21 31.66
C VAL A 20 -15.63 19.30 30.43
N GLN A 21 -16.59 19.66 29.56
CA GLN A 21 -16.78 19.01 28.26
C GLN A 21 -15.58 19.18 27.32
N GLY A 22 -14.88 20.32 27.36
CA GLY A 22 -13.67 20.55 26.55
C GLY A 22 -12.48 19.68 26.97
N ILE A 23 -12.31 19.42 28.27
CA ILE A 23 -11.26 18.53 28.79
C ILE A 23 -11.59 17.06 28.51
N GLN A 24 -12.87 16.69 28.58
CA GLN A 24 -13.33 15.34 28.22
C GLN A 24 -13.23 15.07 26.71
N MET A 25 -13.51 16.08 25.88
CA MET A 25 -13.28 16.00 24.44
C MET A 25 -11.79 15.84 24.15
N LEU A 26 -10.90 16.65 24.75
CA LEU A 26 -9.45 16.50 24.62
C LEU A 26 -8.95 15.11 25.04
N GLY A 27 -9.47 14.58 26.15
CA GLY A 27 -9.14 13.23 26.63
C GLY A 27 -9.59 12.15 25.64
N LYS A 28 -10.76 12.30 25.02
CA LYS A 28 -11.25 11.40 23.97
C LYS A 28 -10.48 11.58 22.65
N THR A 29 -10.04 12.78 22.28
CA THR A 29 -9.16 12.97 21.11
C THR A 29 -7.77 12.41 21.36
N VAL A 30 -7.25 12.46 22.59
CA VAL A 30 -5.95 11.86 22.96
C VAL A 30 -6.04 10.34 23.11
N GLN A 31 -7.19 9.80 23.54
CA GLN A 31 -7.40 8.36 23.74
C GLN A 31 -7.88 7.64 22.47
N ALA A 32 -8.62 8.33 21.58
CA ALA A 32 -8.97 7.83 20.25
C ALA A 32 -7.83 8.03 19.23
N ASN A 33 -6.94 9.02 19.42
CA ASN A 33 -5.79 9.29 18.54
C ASN A 33 -4.44 9.16 19.24
N GLY A 34 -4.33 8.28 20.25
CA GLY A 34 -3.12 7.94 21.01
C GLY A 34 -1.86 8.74 20.67
N GLY A 35 -1.76 9.98 21.17
CA GLY A 35 -0.60 10.87 21.04
C GLY A 35 -0.01 11.04 19.62
N PHE A 36 -0.33 12.16 18.96
CA PHE A 36 0.28 12.60 17.69
C PHE A 36 0.15 11.61 16.50
N PHE A 37 -1.06 11.08 16.31
CA PHE A 37 -1.56 10.35 15.13
C PHE A 37 -0.91 8.97 14.81
N ASN A 38 -1.76 7.94 14.90
CA ASN A 38 -1.61 6.59 14.35
C ASN A 38 -0.46 5.69 14.81
N GLY A 39 0.25 5.97 15.90
CA GLY A 39 1.21 5.00 16.49
C GLY A 39 2.46 5.58 17.14
N GLY A 40 2.47 6.88 17.45
CA GLY A 40 3.56 7.59 18.11
C GLY A 40 4.47 8.34 17.15
N LEU A 41 5.35 9.20 17.71
CA LEU A 41 6.21 10.13 16.97
C LEU A 41 7.07 9.45 15.90
N THR A 42 7.56 8.24 16.16
CA THR A 42 8.40 7.50 15.21
C THR A 42 7.62 7.15 13.95
N ARG A 43 6.38 6.67 14.08
CA ARG A 43 5.53 6.36 12.92
C ARG A 43 5.18 7.63 12.16
N THR A 44 4.86 8.71 12.86
CA THR A 44 4.54 9.99 12.24
C THR A 44 5.72 10.53 11.43
N VAL A 45 6.95 10.42 11.95
CA VAL A 45 8.17 10.81 11.24
C VAL A 45 8.44 9.90 10.03
N VAL A 46 8.24 8.59 10.18
CA VAL A 46 8.40 7.64 9.06
C VAL A 46 7.36 7.90 7.97
N GLN A 47 6.11 8.18 8.34
CA GLN A 47 5.04 8.50 7.41
C GLN A 47 5.35 9.80 6.67
N LEU A 48 5.79 10.84 7.40
CA LEU A 48 6.22 12.10 6.81
C LEU A 48 7.39 11.90 5.85
N TYR A 49 8.37 11.07 6.19
CA TYR A 49 9.55 10.81 5.35
C TYR A 49 9.24 9.96 4.11
N ARG A 50 8.26 9.04 4.17
CA ARG A 50 7.93 8.13 3.06
C ARG A 50 6.81 8.64 2.15
N MET A 51 5.86 9.40 2.68
CA MET A 51 4.62 9.79 1.98
C MET A 51 4.44 11.30 1.86
N ASP A 52 5.37 12.09 2.42
CA ASP A 52 5.34 13.56 2.46
C ASP A 52 4.09 14.18 3.12
N ASN A 53 3.19 13.34 3.65
CA ASN A 53 1.93 13.74 4.25
C ASN A 53 1.59 12.81 5.42
N VAL A 54 1.16 13.41 6.54
CA VAL A 54 0.66 12.68 7.71
C VAL A 54 -0.85 12.60 7.61
N LYS A 55 -1.35 11.44 7.19
CA LYS A 55 -2.78 11.12 7.14
C LYS A 55 -3.13 10.12 8.23
N TYR A 56 -4.34 10.24 8.77
CA TYR A 56 -4.89 9.27 9.71
C TYR A 56 -6.24 8.77 9.21
N GLY A 57 -6.57 7.52 9.48
CA GLY A 57 -7.82 6.92 9.02
C GLY A 57 -8.06 5.53 9.60
N PHE A 58 -9.13 4.92 9.13
CA PHE A 58 -9.52 3.56 9.47
C PHE A 58 -8.73 2.57 8.62
N PHE A 59 -8.23 1.54 9.28
CA PHE A 59 -7.56 0.43 8.61
C PHE A 59 -8.60 -0.45 7.92
N VAL A 60 -8.50 -0.59 6.60
CA VAL A 60 -9.44 -1.37 5.77
C VAL A 60 -8.94 -2.79 5.57
N GLY A 61 -7.64 -2.95 5.31
CA GLY A 61 -7.02 -4.25 5.17
C GLY A 61 -5.56 -4.18 4.73
N GLU A 62 -4.95 -5.35 4.60
CA GLU A 62 -3.56 -5.55 4.18
C GLU A 62 -3.53 -6.58 3.06
N ASP A 63 -2.66 -6.37 2.07
CA ASP A 63 -2.47 -7.31 0.96
C ASP A 63 -1.40 -8.38 1.27
N LYS A 64 -1.24 -9.33 0.34
CA LYS A 64 -0.22 -10.39 0.40
C LYS A 64 1.22 -9.86 0.48
N TYR A 65 1.46 -8.64 0.01
CA TYR A 65 2.79 -8.00 -0.05
C TYR A 65 3.08 -7.12 1.18
N GLY A 66 2.11 -6.96 2.07
CA GLY A 66 2.20 -6.16 3.29
C GLY A 66 1.93 -4.67 3.08
N ASN A 67 1.30 -4.28 1.97
CA ASN A 67 0.78 -2.93 1.80
C ASN A 67 -0.53 -2.79 2.58
N LYS A 68 -0.68 -1.67 3.28
CA LYS A 68 -1.82 -1.41 4.16
C LYS A 68 -2.71 -0.33 3.58
N TYR A 69 -4.00 -0.59 3.53
CA TYR A 69 -4.99 0.29 2.92
C TYR A 69 -5.82 0.99 3.99
N TRP A 70 -6.01 2.29 3.80
CA TRP A 70 -6.65 3.17 4.76
C TRP A 70 -7.74 3.99 4.08
N GLN A 71 -8.81 4.25 4.84
CA GLN A 71 -9.90 5.12 4.41
C GLN A 71 -10.27 6.11 5.51
N ASN A 72 -10.54 7.35 5.12
CA ASN A 72 -11.11 8.36 6.00
C ASN A 72 -11.96 9.36 5.22
N ASP A 73 -13.27 9.30 5.43
CA ASP A 73 -14.27 10.13 4.75
C ASP A 73 -14.28 11.60 5.23
N PHE A 74 -13.50 11.95 6.26
CA PHE A 74 -13.25 13.36 6.62
C PHE A 74 -12.42 14.10 5.57
N TYR A 75 -11.63 13.39 4.76
CA TYR A 75 -10.86 14.00 3.67
C TYR A 75 -11.70 14.12 2.40
N PHE A 76 -11.30 15.05 1.53
CA PHE A 76 -11.92 15.24 0.22
C PHE A 76 -11.86 13.96 -0.64
N PHE A 77 -12.88 13.80 -1.50
CA PHE A 77 -12.97 12.69 -2.45
C PHE A 77 -11.73 12.63 -3.36
N GLY A 78 -11.10 11.46 -3.45
CA GLY A 78 -9.80 11.29 -4.14
C GLY A 78 -8.59 11.38 -3.23
N SER A 79 -8.76 11.87 -2.00
CA SER A 79 -7.72 11.83 -0.93
C SER A 79 -8.14 11.04 0.30
N ASN A 80 -9.40 10.60 0.36
CA ASN A 80 -9.95 9.80 1.45
C ASN A 80 -9.46 8.34 1.47
N ARG A 81 -9.02 7.78 0.34
CA ARG A 81 -8.40 6.45 0.27
C ARG A 81 -6.91 6.59 -0.02
N TRP A 82 -6.07 5.85 0.70
CA TRP A 82 -4.63 5.78 0.42
C TRP A 82 -4.03 4.44 0.82
N VAL A 83 -2.82 4.18 0.31
CA VAL A 83 -2.03 3.01 0.63
C VAL A 83 -0.76 3.42 1.36
N GLU A 84 -0.41 2.67 2.40
CA GLU A 84 0.90 2.69 3.04
C GLU A 84 1.67 1.45 2.58
N TYR A 85 2.67 1.64 1.72
CA TYR A 85 3.46 0.52 1.18
C TYR A 85 4.26 -0.21 2.24
N SER A 86 4.48 -1.50 2.01
CA SER A 86 5.24 -2.38 2.89
C SER A 86 6.61 -1.77 3.25
N PRO A 87 7.06 -1.85 4.53
CA PRO A 87 8.39 -1.41 4.93
C PRO A 87 9.53 -2.14 4.21
N GLN A 88 9.27 -3.36 3.71
CA GLN A 88 10.26 -4.20 3.02
C GLN A 88 10.81 -3.54 1.74
N VAL A 89 9.99 -2.72 1.09
CA VAL A 89 10.35 -1.99 -0.13
C VAL A 89 11.21 -0.74 0.17
N GLY A 90 11.25 -0.30 1.43
CA GLY A 90 11.99 0.88 1.85
C GLY A 90 11.52 2.14 1.11
N MET A 91 12.45 2.79 0.42
CA MET A 91 12.22 4.01 -0.37
C MET A 91 11.91 3.75 -1.84
N ARG A 92 11.97 2.50 -2.31
CA ARG A 92 11.71 2.13 -3.71
C ARG A 92 10.22 1.92 -3.96
N ILE A 93 9.41 2.87 -3.49
CA ILE A 93 7.96 2.82 -3.61
C ILE A 93 7.58 3.05 -5.07
N ASP A 94 6.71 2.19 -5.59
CA ASP A 94 6.16 2.32 -6.93
C ASP A 94 4.66 2.01 -6.96
N ALA A 95 3.91 2.74 -7.77
CA ALA A 95 2.46 2.58 -7.90
C ALA A 95 2.07 1.20 -8.44
N SER A 96 2.95 0.57 -9.21
CA SER A 96 2.72 -0.77 -9.76
C SER A 96 2.77 -1.90 -8.72
N GLN A 97 3.15 -1.62 -7.46
CA GLN A 97 3.21 -2.65 -6.41
C GLN A 97 1.82 -3.01 -5.83
N ILE A 98 0.79 -2.24 -6.16
CA ILE A 98 -0.59 -2.50 -5.73
C ILE A 98 -1.16 -3.66 -6.56
N PRO A 99 -1.63 -4.76 -5.94
CA PRO A 99 -2.27 -5.86 -6.65
C PRO A 99 -3.61 -5.44 -7.27
N ALA A 100 -4.02 -6.15 -8.32
CA ALA A 100 -5.23 -5.83 -9.10
C ALA A 100 -6.52 -5.72 -8.24
N GLU A 101 -6.63 -6.53 -7.19
CA GLU A 101 -7.77 -6.54 -6.27
C GLU A 101 -7.92 -5.21 -5.51
N TRP A 102 -6.82 -4.69 -4.99
CA TRP A 102 -6.79 -3.44 -4.24
C TRP A 102 -6.76 -2.21 -5.15
N HIS A 103 -6.22 -2.36 -6.37
CA HIS A 103 -6.25 -1.32 -7.39
C HIS A 103 -7.68 -0.89 -7.73
N ARG A 104 -8.63 -1.84 -7.86
CA ARG A 104 -10.05 -1.54 -8.13
C ARG A 104 -10.66 -0.64 -7.04
N TRP A 105 -10.40 -0.95 -5.77
CA TRP A 105 -10.94 -0.21 -4.63
C TRP A 105 -10.26 1.16 -4.44
N LEU A 106 -8.93 1.22 -4.57
CA LEU A 106 -8.17 2.45 -4.40
C LEU A 106 -8.54 3.51 -5.45
N HIS A 107 -8.84 3.08 -6.68
CA HIS A 107 -9.23 3.95 -7.78
C HIS A 107 -10.74 4.20 -7.91
N TYR A 108 -11.52 3.95 -6.85
CA TYR A 108 -12.98 4.19 -6.83
C TYR A 108 -13.76 3.46 -7.93
N VAL A 109 -13.25 2.33 -8.44
CA VAL A 109 -14.00 1.48 -9.37
C VAL A 109 -15.02 0.64 -8.61
N THR A 110 -14.76 0.37 -7.33
CA THR A 110 -15.67 -0.31 -6.40
C THR A 110 -15.63 0.35 -5.03
N ASP A 111 -16.74 0.27 -4.31
CA ASP A 111 -16.81 0.70 -2.92
C ASP A 111 -16.45 -0.42 -1.95
N ILE A 112 -16.66 -1.67 -2.36
CA ILE A 112 -16.40 -2.86 -1.55
C ILE A 112 -14.90 -3.20 -1.63
N PRO A 113 -14.17 -3.25 -0.51
CA PRO A 113 -12.78 -3.65 -0.50
C PRO A 113 -12.62 -5.17 -0.69
N PRO A 114 -11.48 -5.64 -1.22
CA PRO A 114 -11.22 -7.07 -1.41
C PRO A 114 -11.13 -7.86 -0.10
N SER A 115 -10.97 -7.16 1.04
CA SER A 115 -11.06 -7.73 2.39
C SER A 115 -12.47 -8.27 2.71
N GLU A 116 -13.51 -7.61 2.20
CA GLU A 116 -14.91 -8.01 2.39
C GLU A 116 -15.36 -8.97 1.27
N GLU A 117 -15.01 -8.66 0.03
CA GLU A 117 -15.35 -9.48 -1.14
C GLU A 117 -14.08 -9.89 -1.90
N PRO A 118 -13.51 -11.07 -1.61
CA PRO A 118 -12.28 -11.51 -2.27
C PRO A 118 -12.55 -11.81 -3.76
N PRO A 119 -11.59 -11.47 -4.65
CA PRO A 119 -11.74 -11.72 -6.08
C PRO A 119 -11.79 -13.23 -6.39
N VAL A 120 -12.55 -13.60 -7.42
CA VAL A 120 -12.61 -14.98 -7.92
C VAL A 120 -11.26 -15.36 -8.52
N GLN A 121 -10.59 -16.34 -7.92
CA GLN A 121 -9.31 -16.86 -8.39
C GLN A 121 -9.54 -17.94 -9.46
N HIS A 122 -9.00 -17.71 -10.65
CA HIS A 122 -9.01 -18.67 -11.76
C HIS A 122 -7.64 -19.30 -11.97
N ARG A 123 -7.60 -20.54 -12.49
CA ARG A 123 -6.34 -21.30 -12.70
C ARG A 123 -5.32 -20.63 -13.63
N TRP A 124 -5.78 -19.71 -14.48
CA TRP A 124 -4.95 -18.99 -15.45
C TRP A 124 -4.45 -17.63 -14.93
N MET A 125 -4.92 -17.19 -13.75
CA MET A 125 -4.47 -15.94 -13.16
C MET A 125 -3.06 -16.08 -12.62
N ALA A 126 -2.18 -15.17 -13.03
CA ALA A 126 -0.83 -15.06 -12.48
C ALA A 126 -0.86 -14.24 -11.18
N ASP A 127 0.12 -14.50 -10.31
CA ASP A 127 0.39 -13.65 -9.16
C ASP A 127 0.82 -12.25 -9.64
N HIS A 128 0.53 -11.24 -8.81
CA HIS A 128 0.86 -9.86 -9.14
C HIS A 128 2.39 -9.63 -9.15
N GLU A 129 2.87 -8.95 -10.18
CA GLU A 129 4.26 -8.54 -10.33
C GLU A 129 4.33 -7.04 -10.57
N GLN A 130 5.26 -6.37 -9.88
CA GLN A 130 5.54 -4.96 -10.11
C GLN A 130 6.09 -4.72 -11.52
N ASN A 131 5.96 -3.49 -12.02
CA ASN A 131 6.45 -3.11 -13.34
C ASN A 131 7.99 -3.27 -13.44
N PRO A 132 8.51 -4.16 -14.31
CA PRO A 132 9.95 -4.39 -14.44
C PRO A 132 10.62 -3.41 -15.42
N THR A 133 9.94 -2.35 -15.86
CA THR A 133 10.51 -1.36 -16.80
C THR A 133 11.81 -0.77 -16.25
N GLY A 134 12.82 -0.64 -17.13
CA GLY A 134 14.15 -0.15 -16.74
C GLY A 134 15.03 -1.15 -15.99
N THR A 135 14.52 -2.35 -15.66
CA THR A 135 15.30 -3.43 -15.05
C THR A 135 15.76 -4.46 -16.09
N GLY A 136 16.51 -5.48 -15.64
CA GLY A 136 16.91 -6.61 -16.47
C GLY A 136 15.74 -7.52 -16.87
N SER A 137 14.65 -7.55 -16.09
CA SER A 137 13.46 -8.37 -16.35
C SER A 137 12.39 -7.65 -17.18
N ARG A 138 12.74 -6.55 -17.85
CA ARG A 138 11.80 -5.84 -18.73
C ARG A 138 11.33 -6.71 -19.89
N TYR A 139 10.10 -6.47 -20.35
CA TYR A 139 9.59 -7.11 -21.56
C TYR A 139 10.38 -6.63 -22.80
N ILE A 140 10.85 -7.58 -23.61
CA ILE A 140 11.50 -7.32 -24.89
C ILE A 140 10.65 -8.03 -25.96
N PRO A 141 10.04 -7.28 -26.90
CA PRO A 141 9.23 -7.89 -27.94
C PRO A 141 10.12 -8.70 -28.89
N TYR A 142 9.58 -9.83 -29.35
CA TYR A 142 10.21 -10.69 -30.34
C TYR A 142 9.16 -11.15 -31.35
N SER A 143 9.62 -11.60 -32.52
CA SER A 143 8.73 -12.23 -33.50
C SER A 143 8.24 -13.56 -32.96
N THR A 144 6.94 -13.69 -32.70
CA THR A 144 6.32 -14.97 -32.30
C THR A 144 6.15 -15.93 -33.48
N THR A 145 6.34 -15.45 -34.71
CA THR A 145 6.26 -16.28 -35.92
C THR A 145 7.62 -16.87 -36.27
N ARG A 146 7.63 -18.17 -36.61
CA ARG A 146 8.77 -18.82 -37.26
C ARG A 146 9.02 -18.25 -38.65
N GLU A 147 10.24 -18.41 -39.14
CA GLU A 147 10.57 -18.11 -40.54
C GLU A 147 9.66 -18.93 -41.47
N LYS A 148 9.07 -18.25 -42.46
CA LYS A 148 8.11 -18.87 -43.38
C LYS A 148 8.79 -19.59 -44.55
N ILE A 149 10.00 -19.17 -44.89
CA ILE A 149 10.77 -19.67 -46.03
C ILE A 149 11.97 -20.40 -45.45
N GLU A 150 12.06 -21.70 -45.69
CA GLU A 150 13.22 -22.48 -45.27
C GLU A 150 14.35 -22.30 -46.30
N PRO A 151 15.55 -21.88 -45.88
CA PRO A 151 16.69 -21.79 -46.78
C PRO A 151 17.17 -23.19 -47.16
N TRP A 152 17.65 -23.34 -48.39
CA TRP A 152 18.29 -24.58 -48.82
C TRP A 152 19.60 -24.81 -48.06
N ASP A 153 19.75 -25.96 -47.42
CA ASP A 153 20.98 -26.37 -46.73
C ASP A 153 21.81 -27.32 -47.63
N PRO A 154 23.02 -26.93 -48.05
CA PRO A 154 23.87 -27.74 -48.94
C PRO A 154 24.27 -29.09 -48.34
N THR A 155 24.35 -29.21 -47.02
CA THR A 155 24.88 -30.39 -46.33
C THR A 155 23.85 -31.50 -46.12
N GLN A 156 22.55 -31.17 -46.25
CA GLN A 156 21.47 -32.14 -46.08
C GLN A 156 21.54 -33.29 -47.08
N SER A 157 21.90 -32.99 -48.33
CA SER A 157 22.07 -34.01 -49.38
C SER A 157 23.09 -35.10 -49.01
N LYS A 158 24.21 -34.71 -48.38
CA LYS A 158 25.28 -35.64 -47.96
C LYS A 158 24.83 -36.52 -46.79
N LYS A 159 24.21 -35.93 -45.76
CA LYS A 159 23.68 -36.67 -44.61
C LYS A 159 22.63 -37.71 -45.00
N GLN A 160 21.80 -37.39 -45.99
CA GLN A 160 20.77 -38.28 -46.51
C GLN A 160 21.33 -39.46 -47.33
N LEU A 161 22.54 -39.31 -47.90
CA LEU A 161 23.26 -40.39 -48.57
C LEU A 161 23.96 -41.31 -47.56
N GLU A 162 24.48 -40.75 -46.47
CA GLU A 162 25.15 -41.52 -45.40
C GLU A 162 24.17 -42.35 -44.57
N SER A 163 22.96 -41.86 -44.29
CA SER A 163 21.95 -42.63 -43.54
C SER A 163 21.34 -43.81 -44.30
N LYS A 164 21.53 -43.85 -45.63
CA LYS A 164 21.05 -44.93 -46.50
C LYS A 164 22.08 -46.05 -46.71
N ARG A 165 23.32 -45.88 -46.22
CA ARG A 165 24.36 -46.91 -46.21
C ARG A 165 24.26 -47.72 -44.92
#